data_AF-A0A1I0HTK5-F1
#
_entry.id   AF-A0A1I0HTK5-F1
#
_cell.length_a   1.000
_cell.length_b   1.000
_cell.length_c   1.000
_cell.angle_alpha   90.00
_cell.angle_beta   90.00
_cell.angle_gamma   90.00
#
_symmetry.space_group_name_H-M   'P 1'
#
loop_
_entity.id
_entity.type
_entity.pdbx_description
1 polymer ?
#
loop_
_entity_poly.entity_id
_entity_poly.type
_entity_poly.pdbx_seq_one_letter_code
_entity_poly.pdbx_strand_id
1 'polypeptide(L)'
;MDIVLRPINERFFQDAVLPFLTQAMTDASGALSGLAPRMADEEIRFLCERLEGSALPGGLTAVEPEPWTQLVERLVFLQWREGPAGWGLEGARAGYAGDWDEALHLALMVESPDYPYWDARAARAERDACRLKPPEGLGLASMVAGLWEPFPEFPPDQVFSTQGRGGYVPGERLAFADWTWRPSALVLQWHAHLFRKLERLLAREQARLRLASLPERDEVLAYWAGKVPQPPALVVSFSGLGARATQWIRELGVITGHVREAALGRSALVSLVTKGSQARF
;
A
#
# COMPACT_ATOMS: atom_id res chain seq x y z
N MET A 1 -14.03 2.36 3.50
CA MET A 1 -12.64 2.66 3.83
C MET A 1 -11.92 2.63 2.51
N ASP A 2 -11.10 3.63 2.21
CA ASP A 2 -10.40 3.64 0.94
C ASP A 2 -8.96 3.24 1.19
N ILE A 3 -8.35 2.56 0.22
CA ILE A 3 -6.92 2.32 0.21
C ILE A 3 -6.27 3.11 -0.90
N VAL A 4 -5.12 3.70 -0.60
CA VAL A 4 -4.21 4.29 -1.56
C VAL A 4 -2.97 3.43 -1.64
N LEU A 5 -2.53 3.05 -2.84
CA LEU A 5 -1.22 2.44 -3.07
C LEU A 5 -0.40 3.37 -3.96
N ARG A 6 0.79 3.77 -3.49
CA ARG A 6 1.59 4.77 -4.20
C ARG A 6 3.07 4.39 -4.25
N PRO A 7 3.72 4.52 -5.42
CA PRO A 7 5.16 4.48 -5.52
C PRO A 7 5.78 5.73 -4.91
N ILE A 8 6.75 5.54 -4.03
CA ILE A 8 7.47 6.62 -3.33
C ILE A 8 8.97 6.53 -3.60
N ASN A 9 9.68 7.62 -3.27
CA ASN A 9 11.13 7.66 -3.33
C ASN A 9 11.70 6.83 -2.16
N GLU A 10 12.28 5.66 -2.47
CA GLU A 10 12.83 4.74 -1.47
C GLU A 10 13.91 5.40 -0.61
N ARG A 11 14.79 6.17 -1.25
CA ARG A 11 15.91 6.81 -0.59
C ARG A 11 15.44 7.90 0.37
N PHE A 12 14.47 8.73 -0.02
CA PHE A 12 13.87 9.69 0.91
C PHE A 12 13.32 8.99 2.15
N PHE A 13 12.61 7.87 1.94
CA PHE A 13 12.02 7.13 3.05
C PHE A 13 13.08 6.55 4.00
N GLN A 14 14.13 5.94 3.44
CA GLN A 14 15.21 5.33 4.22
C GLN A 14 16.11 6.37 4.90
N ASP A 15 16.43 7.46 4.21
CA ASP A 15 17.40 8.45 4.70
C ASP A 15 16.75 9.48 5.63
N ALA A 16 15.47 9.82 5.44
CA ALA A 16 14.78 10.88 6.17
C ALA A 16 13.62 10.36 7.02
N VAL A 17 12.66 9.64 6.43
CA VAL A 17 11.40 9.30 7.12
C VAL A 17 11.60 8.26 8.22
N LEU A 18 12.18 7.09 7.93
CA LEU A 18 12.34 6.03 8.92
C LEU A 18 13.20 6.48 10.13
N PRO A 19 14.36 7.13 9.95
CA PRO A 19 15.15 7.63 11.08
C PRO A 19 14.40 8.68 11.91
N PHE A 20 13.67 9.60 11.25
CA PHE A 20 12.84 10.58 11.93
C PHE A 20 11.78 9.92 12.81
N LEU A 21 11.05 8.94 12.28
CA LEU A 21 10.00 8.25 13.02
C LEU A 21 10.56 7.44 14.19
N THR A 22 11.70 6.76 14.01
CA THR A 22 12.37 6.04 15.09
C THR A 22 12.80 6.99 16.21
N GLN A 23 13.44 8.12 15.88
CA GLN A 23 13.88 9.09 16.88
C GLN A 23 12.69 9.76 17.60
N ALA A 24 11.62 10.07 16.88
CA ALA A 24 10.45 10.73 17.45
C ALA A 24 9.74 9.90 18.53
N MET A 25 9.98 8.59 18.59
CA MET A 25 9.47 7.74 19.66
C MET A 25 10.01 8.12 21.03
N THR A 26 11.24 8.64 21.11
CA THR A 26 11.92 8.97 22.37
C THR A 26 12.17 10.47 22.52
N ASP A 27 12.46 11.16 21.42
CA ASP A 27 12.80 12.58 21.36
C ASP A 27 12.15 13.22 20.13
N ALA A 28 10.89 13.61 20.27
CA ALA A 28 10.13 14.23 19.19
C ALA A 28 10.70 15.60 18.80
N SER A 29 11.11 16.42 19.77
CA SER A 29 11.70 17.75 19.51
C SER A 29 13.01 17.62 18.73
N GLY A 30 13.92 16.75 19.16
CA GLY A 30 15.17 16.52 18.43
C GLY A 30 14.95 15.91 17.04
N ALA A 31 13.96 15.04 16.87
CA ALA A 31 13.60 14.48 15.57
C ALA A 31 13.10 15.57 14.60
N LEU A 32 12.23 16.48 15.06
CA LEU A 32 11.73 17.61 14.27
C LEU A 32 12.86 18.58 13.88
N SER A 33 13.71 18.93 14.86
CA SER A 33 14.88 19.79 14.66
C SER A 33 15.90 19.19 13.68
N GLY A 34 16.05 17.87 13.68
CA GLY A 34 16.91 17.15 12.73
C GLY A 34 16.31 17.01 11.33
N LEU A 35 14.98 16.93 11.22
CA LEU A 35 14.27 16.80 9.94
C LEU A 35 14.20 18.13 9.20
N ALA A 36 13.80 19.22 9.86
CA ALA A 36 13.47 20.49 9.21
C ALA A 36 14.58 21.04 8.28
N PRO A 37 15.87 21.03 8.65
CA PRO A 37 16.95 21.54 7.79
C PRO A 37 17.17 20.72 6.51
N ARG A 38 16.64 19.50 6.45
CA ARG A 38 16.77 18.59 5.30
C ARG A 38 15.63 18.76 4.30
N MET A 39 14.61 19.56 4.63
CA MET A 39 13.39 19.71 3.85
C MET A 39 13.38 21.06 3.13
N ALA A 40 13.27 21.04 1.80
CA ALA A 40 13.09 22.24 1.00
C ALA A 40 11.62 22.72 0.97
N ASP A 41 10.65 21.84 1.23
CA ASP A 41 9.22 22.17 1.29
C ASP A 41 8.92 23.11 2.47
N GLU A 42 8.32 24.27 2.17
CA GLU A 42 7.99 25.30 3.18
C GLU A 42 6.94 24.81 4.19
N GLU A 43 5.93 24.08 3.72
CA GLU A 43 4.85 23.57 4.57
C GLU A 43 5.38 22.55 5.59
N ILE A 44 6.25 21.63 5.18
CA ILE A 44 6.87 20.68 6.13
C ILE A 44 7.72 21.42 7.16
N ARG A 45 8.53 22.41 6.73
CA ARG A 45 9.36 23.17 7.68
C ARG A 45 8.49 23.92 8.69
N PHE A 46 7.43 24.57 8.22
CA PHE A 46 6.46 25.23 9.08
C PHE A 46 5.80 24.27 10.08
N LEU A 47 5.39 23.08 9.62
CA LEU A 47 4.83 22.05 10.51
C LEU A 47 5.85 21.57 11.55
N CYS A 48 7.13 21.42 11.16
CA CYS A 48 8.20 21.04 12.08
C CYS A 48 8.41 22.12 13.15
N GLU A 49 8.57 23.38 12.74
CA GLU A 49 8.76 24.52 13.65
C GLU A 49 7.58 24.70 14.60
N ARG A 50 6.35 24.57 14.09
CA ARG A 50 5.13 24.64 14.91
C ARG A 50 5.11 23.54 15.96
N LEU A 51 5.33 22.29 15.55
CA LEU A 51 5.33 21.15 16.45
C LEU A 51 6.44 21.29 17.49
N GLU A 52 7.65 21.66 17.08
CA GLU A 52 8.79 21.88 17.98
C GLU A 52 8.51 22.98 19.00
N GLY A 53 7.90 24.09 18.59
CA GLY A 53 7.54 25.19 19.49
C GLY A 53 6.47 24.83 20.54
N SER A 54 5.64 23.84 20.25
CA SER A 54 4.61 23.30 21.16
C SER A 54 5.05 22.07 21.96
N ALA A 55 6.17 21.44 21.59
CA ALA A 55 6.56 20.15 22.10
C ALA A 55 7.01 20.22 23.57
N LEU A 56 6.56 19.26 24.37
CA LEU A 56 7.15 19.00 25.68
C LEU A 56 8.33 18.02 25.54
N PRO A 57 9.24 17.93 26.52
CA PRO A 57 10.27 16.90 26.53
C PRO A 57 9.66 15.49 26.48
N GLY A 58 10.11 14.66 25.54
CA GLY A 58 9.67 13.28 25.39
C GLY A 58 9.41 12.87 23.95
N GLY A 59 8.72 11.74 23.79
CA GLY A 59 8.34 11.19 22.49
C GLY A 59 6.99 11.70 21.97
N LEU A 60 6.31 10.91 21.13
CA LEU A 60 5.09 11.31 20.42
C LEU A 60 3.91 11.77 21.28
N THR A 61 3.84 11.37 22.54
CA THR A 61 2.78 11.85 23.45
C THR A 61 2.95 13.32 23.84
N ALA A 62 4.11 13.91 23.53
CA ALA A 62 4.49 15.27 23.87
C ALA A 62 4.26 16.28 22.72
N VAL A 63 3.67 15.86 21.60
CA VAL A 63 3.39 16.73 20.44
C VAL A 63 1.89 16.84 20.15
N GLU A 64 1.47 17.93 19.50
CA GLU A 64 0.08 18.10 19.08
C GLU A 64 -0.33 17.00 18.05
N PRO A 65 -1.41 16.23 18.29
CA PRO A 65 -1.77 15.10 17.42
C PRO A 65 -2.14 15.49 15.99
N GLU A 66 -2.87 16.60 15.82
CA GLU A 66 -3.39 17.02 14.51
C GLU A 66 -2.26 17.49 13.56
N PRO A 67 -1.37 18.43 13.95
CA PRO A 67 -0.25 18.81 13.08
C PRO A 67 0.76 17.67 12.89
N TRP A 68 0.91 16.77 13.87
CA TRP A 68 1.73 15.56 13.72
C TRP A 68 1.17 14.65 12.62
N THR A 69 -0.14 14.40 12.64
CA THR A 69 -0.83 13.60 11.62
C THR A 69 -0.63 14.19 10.23
N GLN A 70 -0.79 15.52 10.08
CA GLN A 70 -0.58 16.22 8.81
C GLN A 70 0.88 16.13 8.34
N LEU A 71 1.84 16.26 9.25
CA LEU A 71 3.27 16.11 8.93
C LEU A 71 3.56 14.70 8.40
N VAL A 72 3.17 13.66 9.14
CA VAL A 72 3.46 12.27 8.77
C VAL A 72 2.76 11.91 7.46
N GLU A 73 1.49 12.27 7.29
CA GLU A 73 0.76 12.02 6.03
C GLU A 73 1.49 12.59 4.81
N ARG A 74 1.98 13.83 4.90
CA ARG A 74 2.74 14.45 3.81
C ARG A 74 4.08 13.76 3.55
N LEU A 75 4.82 13.41 4.61
CA LEU A 75 6.09 12.68 4.48
C LEU A 75 5.89 11.32 3.81
N VAL A 76 4.82 10.61 4.16
CA VAL A 76 4.65 9.22 3.71
C VAL A 76 3.87 9.05 2.41
N PHE A 77 3.11 10.06 1.94
CA PHE A 77 2.28 9.96 0.72
C PHE A 77 2.60 10.93 -0.42
N LEU A 78 3.44 11.94 -0.20
CA LEU A 78 3.89 12.82 -1.28
C LEU A 78 5.13 12.27 -1.99
N GLN A 79 5.36 12.72 -3.23
CA GLN A 79 6.58 12.40 -3.95
C GLN A 79 7.68 13.41 -3.65
N TRP A 80 8.84 12.87 -3.31
CA TRP A 80 10.01 13.62 -2.88
C TRP A 80 11.17 13.41 -3.85
N ARG A 81 11.89 14.50 -4.11
CA ARG A 81 13.13 14.53 -4.90
C ARG A 81 14.19 15.29 -4.14
N GLU A 82 15.41 14.78 -4.19
CA GLU A 82 16.55 15.48 -3.62
C GLU A 82 16.98 16.63 -4.53
N GLY A 83 17.22 17.80 -3.94
CA GLY A 83 17.81 18.94 -4.61
C GLY A 83 18.91 19.60 -3.78
N PRO A 84 19.53 20.69 -4.29
CA PRO A 84 20.61 21.39 -3.60
C PRO A 84 20.22 21.96 -2.23
N ALA A 85 18.93 22.23 -2.02
CA ALA A 85 18.39 22.77 -0.77
C ALA A 85 17.82 21.67 0.16
N GLY A 86 18.06 20.39 -0.16
CA GLY A 86 17.45 19.25 0.53
C GLY A 86 16.29 18.63 -0.24
N TRP A 87 15.41 17.91 0.44
CA TRP A 87 14.29 17.18 -0.13
C TRP A 87 13.11 18.11 -0.44
N GLY A 88 12.73 18.19 -1.71
CA GLY A 88 11.57 18.96 -2.18
C GLY A 88 10.50 18.07 -2.80
N LEU A 89 9.31 18.64 -2.99
CA LEU A 89 8.21 17.96 -3.66
C LEU A 89 8.42 17.92 -5.19
N GLU A 90 8.22 16.77 -5.80
CA GLU A 90 8.32 16.58 -7.26
C GLU A 90 6.96 16.68 -7.98
N GLY A 91 5.86 16.76 -7.22
CA GLY A 91 4.48 16.81 -7.70
C GLY A 91 3.67 15.59 -7.26
N ALA A 92 2.46 15.44 -7.80
CA ALA A 92 1.61 14.28 -7.54
C ALA A 92 1.93 13.16 -8.55
N ARG A 93 2.41 12.00 -8.08
CA ARG A 93 2.40 10.77 -8.89
C ARG A 93 1.09 10.04 -8.64
N ALA A 94 0.37 9.74 -9.71
CA ALA A 94 -0.86 8.96 -9.63
C ALA A 94 -0.59 7.62 -8.92
N GLY A 95 -1.37 7.35 -7.87
CA GLY A 95 -1.41 6.05 -7.19
C GLY A 95 -2.74 5.36 -7.46
N TYR A 96 -2.82 4.10 -7.06
CA TYR A 96 -4.11 3.41 -6.95
C TYR A 96 -4.91 4.05 -5.81
N ALA A 97 -6.21 4.26 -6.01
CA ALA A 97 -7.14 4.61 -4.95
C ALA A 97 -8.46 3.86 -5.19
N GLY A 98 -8.92 3.10 -4.20
CA GLY A 98 -10.12 2.28 -4.32
C GLY A 98 -10.68 1.83 -2.97
N ASP A 99 -11.77 1.07 -2.98
CA ASP A 99 -12.32 0.48 -1.75
C ASP A 99 -11.34 -0.54 -1.17
N TRP A 100 -11.05 -0.42 0.12
CA TRP A 100 -10.08 -1.28 0.80
C TRP A 100 -10.54 -2.76 0.85
N ASP A 101 -11.84 -3.04 1.04
CA ASP A 101 -12.34 -4.42 1.16
C ASP A 101 -12.29 -5.12 -0.19
N GLU A 102 -12.62 -4.41 -1.27
CA GLU A 102 -12.48 -4.89 -2.65
C GLU A 102 -11.00 -5.08 -3.01
N ALA A 103 -10.12 -4.11 -2.74
CA ALA A 103 -8.70 -4.26 -3.01
C ALA A 103 -8.08 -5.47 -2.28
N LEU A 104 -8.45 -5.68 -1.01
CA LEU A 104 -8.02 -6.86 -0.25
C LEU A 104 -8.59 -8.15 -0.84
N HIS A 105 -9.87 -8.16 -1.23
CA HIS A 105 -10.50 -9.30 -1.88
C HIS A 105 -9.73 -9.72 -3.14
N LEU A 106 -9.43 -8.75 -4.01
CA LEU A 106 -8.69 -8.97 -5.25
C LEU A 106 -7.25 -9.42 -5.00
N ALA A 107 -6.55 -8.81 -4.03
CA ALA A 107 -5.21 -9.24 -3.67
C ALA A 107 -5.19 -10.69 -3.17
N LEU A 108 -6.14 -11.08 -2.32
CA LEU A 108 -6.28 -12.45 -1.83
C LEU A 108 -6.65 -13.44 -2.93
N MET A 109 -7.49 -13.05 -3.91
CA MET A 109 -7.76 -13.88 -5.10
C MET A 109 -6.47 -14.25 -5.84
N VAL A 110 -5.56 -13.28 -6.00
CA VAL A 110 -4.29 -13.49 -6.71
C VAL A 110 -3.30 -14.29 -5.87
N GLU A 111 -3.21 -14.01 -4.56
CA GLU A 111 -2.08 -14.46 -3.76
C GLU A 111 -2.36 -15.69 -2.88
N SER A 112 -3.60 -15.93 -2.50
CA SER A 112 -3.99 -17.09 -1.69
C SER A 112 -4.69 -18.15 -2.56
N PRO A 113 -4.08 -19.33 -2.77
CA PRO A 113 -4.66 -20.42 -3.55
C PRO A 113 -5.98 -20.97 -2.98
N ASP A 114 -6.14 -20.89 -1.66
CA ASP A 114 -7.31 -21.44 -0.95
C ASP A 114 -8.38 -20.39 -0.66
N TYR A 115 -8.13 -19.12 -1.03
CA TYR A 115 -9.09 -18.05 -0.80
C TYR A 115 -10.45 -18.33 -1.46
N PRO A 116 -11.55 -18.41 -0.71
CA PRO A 116 -12.85 -18.87 -1.20
C PRO A 116 -13.64 -17.73 -1.85
N TYR A 117 -13.10 -17.05 -2.84
CA TYR A 117 -13.68 -15.83 -3.43
C TYR A 117 -15.05 -16.02 -4.12
N TRP A 118 -15.48 -17.27 -4.34
CA TRP A 118 -16.82 -17.60 -4.85
C TRP A 118 -17.89 -17.68 -3.75
N ASP A 119 -17.48 -17.81 -2.48
CA ASP A 119 -18.35 -17.83 -1.32
C ASP A 119 -18.26 -16.48 -0.59
N ALA A 120 -19.28 -15.65 -0.72
CA ALA A 120 -19.29 -14.31 -0.13
C ALA A 120 -19.09 -14.33 1.40
N ARG A 121 -19.65 -15.33 2.10
CA ARG A 121 -19.57 -15.42 3.56
C ARG A 121 -18.18 -15.89 3.99
N ALA A 122 -17.65 -16.94 3.36
CA ALA A 122 -16.32 -17.43 3.68
C ALA A 122 -15.24 -16.41 3.29
N ALA A 123 -15.35 -15.81 2.10
CA ALA A 123 -14.43 -14.76 1.64
C ALA A 123 -14.42 -13.55 2.57
N ARG A 124 -15.59 -13.19 3.14
CA ARG A 124 -15.68 -12.11 4.13
C ARG A 124 -15.02 -12.49 5.45
N ALA A 125 -15.25 -13.70 5.96
CA ALA A 125 -14.62 -14.19 7.18
C ALA A 125 -13.08 -14.17 7.08
N GLU A 126 -12.52 -14.59 5.95
CA GLU A 126 -11.08 -14.53 5.67
C GLU A 126 -10.54 -13.09 5.65
N ARG A 127 -11.28 -12.14 5.04
CA ARG A 127 -10.88 -10.71 5.07
C ARG A 127 -10.95 -10.12 6.47
N ASP A 128 -11.98 -10.46 7.25
CA ASP A 128 -12.12 -10.02 8.63
C ASP A 128 -10.98 -10.60 9.51
N ALA A 129 -10.55 -11.85 9.26
CA ALA A 129 -9.36 -12.42 9.90
C ALA A 129 -8.08 -11.67 9.52
N CYS A 130 -7.90 -11.34 8.23
CA CYS A 130 -6.75 -10.56 7.75
C CYS A 130 -6.67 -9.17 8.40
N ARG A 131 -7.80 -8.56 8.80
CA ARG A 131 -7.81 -7.27 9.53
C ARG A 131 -7.19 -7.37 10.91
N LEU A 132 -7.31 -8.52 11.56
CA LEU A 132 -6.83 -8.74 12.92
C LEU A 132 -5.40 -9.27 12.95
N LYS A 133 -5.07 -10.16 12.01
CA LYS A 133 -3.74 -10.73 11.83
C LYS A 133 -3.43 -10.81 10.34
N PRO A 134 -2.77 -9.78 9.77
CA PRO A 134 -2.38 -9.77 8.37
C PRO A 134 -1.53 -11.00 8.01
N PRO A 135 -1.77 -11.62 6.85
CA PRO A 135 -1.04 -12.81 6.43
C PRO A 135 0.38 -12.45 5.97
N GLU A 136 1.37 -13.23 6.41
CA GLU A 136 2.76 -13.09 5.98
C GLU A 136 2.99 -13.71 4.59
N GLY A 137 3.97 -13.19 3.84
CA GLY A 137 4.39 -13.79 2.56
C GLY A 137 3.39 -13.64 1.41
N LEU A 138 2.21 -13.05 1.64
CA LEU A 138 1.20 -12.75 0.63
C LEU A 138 1.36 -11.34 0.08
N GLY A 139 2.53 -11.03 -0.46
CA GLY A 139 2.87 -9.80 -1.18
C GLY A 139 1.91 -8.60 -1.03
N LEU A 140 1.14 -8.33 -2.08
CA LEU A 140 0.16 -7.24 -2.14
C LEU A 140 -0.94 -7.36 -1.07
N ALA A 141 -1.48 -8.55 -0.80
CA ALA A 141 -2.54 -8.77 0.18
C ALA A 141 -2.07 -8.42 1.60
N SER A 142 -0.84 -8.79 1.95
CA SER A 142 -0.20 -8.44 3.22
C SER A 142 -0.02 -6.92 3.35
N MET A 143 0.40 -6.27 2.27
CA MET A 143 0.57 -4.81 2.19
C MET A 143 -0.76 -4.06 2.31
N VAL A 144 -1.81 -4.55 1.64
CA VAL A 144 -3.18 -4.01 1.72
C VAL A 144 -3.77 -4.24 3.11
N ALA A 145 -3.49 -5.39 3.72
CA ALA A 145 -3.94 -5.73 5.07
C ALA A 145 -3.23 -4.93 6.18
N GLY A 146 -2.16 -4.19 5.85
CA GLY A 146 -1.48 -3.34 6.82
C GLY A 146 -0.20 -3.93 7.40
N LEU A 147 0.28 -5.09 6.92
CA LEU A 147 1.50 -5.71 7.43
C LEU A 147 2.74 -4.87 7.08
N TRP A 148 3.61 -4.61 8.04
CA TRP A 148 4.93 -4.01 7.81
C TRP A 148 6.00 -5.07 7.53
N GLU A 149 6.69 -4.92 6.40
CA GLU A 149 7.88 -5.69 6.04
C GLU A 149 8.85 -4.75 5.29
N PRO A 150 10.09 -4.56 5.78
CA PRO A 150 10.65 -5.16 6.98
C PRO A 150 9.93 -4.70 8.26
N PHE A 151 10.07 -5.50 9.32
CA PHE A 151 9.60 -5.14 10.65
C PHE A 151 10.24 -3.80 11.09
N PRO A 152 9.45 -2.79 11.47
CA PRO A 152 9.96 -1.46 11.81
C PRO A 152 10.55 -1.45 13.23
N GLU A 153 11.44 -0.50 13.50
CA GLU A 153 12.01 -0.28 14.84
C GLU A 153 11.09 0.53 15.77
N PHE A 154 9.96 1.01 15.23
CA PHE A 154 8.95 1.79 15.92
C PHE A 154 7.56 1.14 15.75
N PRO A 155 6.62 1.37 16.69
CA PRO A 155 5.22 0.94 16.55
C PRO A 155 4.48 1.80 15.51
N PRO A 156 4.21 1.30 14.28
CA PRO A 156 3.69 2.14 13.20
C PRO A 156 2.26 2.62 13.45
N ASP A 157 1.49 1.86 14.22
CA ASP A 157 0.11 2.15 14.63
C ASP A 157 0.03 3.29 15.64
N GLN A 158 1.07 3.48 16.46
CA GLN A 158 1.16 4.61 17.41
C GLN A 158 1.72 5.86 16.74
N VAL A 159 2.60 5.69 15.75
CA VAL A 159 3.17 6.78 14.96
C VAL A 159 2.11 7.48 14.12
N PHE A 160 1.30 6.70 13.41
CA PHE A 160 0.32 7.25 12.49
C PHE A 160 -0.83 6.27 12.27
N SER A 161 -2.04 6.73 12.53
CA SER A 161 -3.24 5.94 12.39
C SER A 161 -4.40 6.79 11.90
N THR A 162 -5.13 6.28 10.91
CA THR A 162 -6.26 6.98 10.29
C THR A 162 -7.61 6.35 10.66
N GLN A 163 -7.64 5.03 10.90
CA GLN A 163 -8.81 4.27 11.30
C GLN A 163 -8.68 3.68 12.71
N GLY A 164 -7.51 3.78 13.34
CA GLY A 164 -7.23 3.14 14.62
C GLY A 164 -6.91 1.64 14.49
N ARG A 165 -6.55 1.14 13.30
CA ARG A 165 -6.14 -0.27 13.15
C ARG A 165 -4.63 -0.39 13.31
N GLY A 166 -4.22 -1.39 14.09
CA GLY A 166 -2.83 -1.79 14.15
C GLY A 166 -2.51 -2.68 15.32
N GLY A 167 -1.24 -3.08 15.36
CA GLY A 167 -0.67 -3.86 16.43
C GLY A 167 0.83 -3.98 16.22
N TYR A 168 1.58 -3.91 17.32
CA TYR A 168 3.03 -4.00 17.33
C TYR A 168 3.46 -5.01 18.39
N VAL A 169 3.95 -6.17 17.95
CA VAL A 169 4.35 -7.30 18.79
C VAL A 169 5.79 -7.68 18.46
N PRO A 170 6.79 -7.04 19.11
CA PRO A 170 8.21 -7.27 18.83
C PRO A 170 8.66 -8.73 18.98
N GLY A 171 8.12 -9.43 19.98
CA GLY A 171 8.46 -10.84 20.23
C GLY A 171 8.08 -11.78 19.07
N GLU A 172 7.03 -11.44 18.32
CA GLU A 172 6.59 -12.19 17.13
C GLU A 172 7.11 -11.57 15.83
N ARG A 173 7.84 -10.44 15.90
CA ARG A 173 8.20 -9.60 14.74
C ARG A 173 6.99 -9.26 13.87
N LEU A 174 5.84 -9.05 14.50
CA LEU A 174 4.59 -8.70 13.85
C LEU A 174 4.29 -7.23 14.07
N ALA A 175 4.19 -6.47 12.98
CA ALA A 175 3.77 -5.07 13.01
C ALA A 175 2.75 -4.83 11.90
N PHE A 176 1.62 -4.23 12.24
CA PHE A 176 0.65 -3.80 11.24
C PHE A 176 -0.03 -2.50 11.65
N ALA A 177 -0.46 -1.73 10.65
CA ALA A 177 -1.12 -0.45 10.86
C ALA A 177 -2.02 -0.10 9.67
N ASP A 178 -2.71 1.04 9.78
CA ASP A 178 -3.45 1.65 8.67
C ASP A 178 -2.58 2.08 7.49
N TRP A 179 -1.26 2.02 7.64
CA TRP A 179 -0.32 2.34 6.59
C TRP A 179 0.84 1.35 6.60
N THR A 180 1.46 1.13 5.45
CA THR A 180 2.64 0.27 5.35
C THR A 180 3.61 0.79 4.32
N TRP A 181 4.83 0.31 4.44
CA TRP A 181 5.88 0.53 3.47
C TRP A 181 6.47 -0.80 3.01
N ARG A 182 6.91 -0.84 1.75
CA ARG A 182 7.65 -1.95 1.15
C ARG A 182 8.85 -1.41 0.35
N PRO A 183 10.09 -1.84 0.65
CA PRO A 183 11.26 -1.46 -0.12
C PRO A 183 11.18 -2.00 -1.55
N SER A 184 11.87 -1.34 -2.47
CA SER A 184 11.84 -1.63 -3.90
C SER A 184 12.27 -3.08 -4.21
N ALA A 185 13.20 -3.63 -3.43
CA ALA A 185 13.66 -5.01 -3.56
C ALA A 185 12.54 -6.03 -3.34
N LEU A 186 11.67 -5.84 -2.34
CA LEU A 186 10.53 -6.72 -2.10
C LEU A 186 9.45 -6.53 -3.17
N VAL A 187 9.18 -5.29 -3.58
CA VAL A 187 8.25 -4.99 -4.68
C VAL A 187 8.69 -5.69 -5.97
N LEU A 188 9.99 -5.67 -6.29
CA LEU A 188 10.56 -6.34 -7.44
C LEU A 188 10.41 -7.87 -7.36
N GLN A 189 10.66 -8.46 -6.19
CA GLN A 189 10.47 -9.90 -5.97
C GLN A 189 9.00 -10.29 -6.17
N TRP A 190 8.05 -9.51 -5.65
CA TRP A 190 6.63 -9.77 -5.85
C TRP A 190 6.24 -9.68 -7.32
N HIS A 191 6.70 -8.63 -8.01
CA HIS A 191 6.45 -8.45 -9.43
C HIS A 191 6.97 -9.63 -10.26
N ALA A 192 8.15 -10.18 -9.93
CA ALA A 192 8.71 -11.35 -10.62
C ALA A 192 7.81 -12.60 -10.55
N HIS A 193 6.97 -12.72 -9.52
CA HIS A 193 6.04 -13.84 -9.34
C HIS A 193 4.59 -13.51 -9.70
N LEU A 194 4.25 -12.22 -9.82
CA LEU A 194 2.89 -11.73 -10.01
C LEU A 194 2.21 -12.33 -11.25
N PHE A 195 2.91 -12.33 -12.39
CA PHE A 195 2.33 -12.84 -13.63
C PHE A 195 1.91 -14.32 -13.53
N ARG A 196 2.77 -15.16 -12.92
CA ARG A 196 2.46 -16.57 -12.68
C ARG A 196 1.26 -16.74 -11.72
N LYS A 197 1.11 -15.87 -10.72
CA LYS A 197 -0.04 -15.88 -9.80
C LYS A 197 -1.34 -15.54 -10.54
N LEU A 198 -1.30 -14.55 -11.44
CA LEU A 198 -2.44 -14.18 -12.29
C LEU A 198 -2.85 -15.29 -13.26
N GLU A 199 -1.88 -15.98 -13.87
CA GLU A 199 -2.15 -17.17 -14.69
C GLU A 199 -2.83 -18.30 -13.90
N ARG A 200 -2.40 -18.51 -12.66
CA ARG A 200 -3.00 -19.48 -11.74
C ARG A 200 -4.41 -19.09 -11.34
N LEU A 201 -4.69 -17.80 -11.14
CA LEU A 201 -6.04 -17.31 -10.88
C LEU A 201 -6.99 -17.67 -12.04
N LEU A 202 -6.58 -17.42 -13.29
CA LEU A 202 -7.40 -17.81 -14.45
C LEU A 202 -7.59 -19.32 -14.56
N ALA A 203 -6.56 -20.11 -14.26
CA ALA A 203 -6.67 -21.56 -14.23
C ALA A 203 -7.64 -22.05 -13.13
N ARG A 204 -7.60 -21.45 -11.94
CA ARG A 204 -8.54 -21.71 -10.84
C ARG A 204 -9.97 -21.36 -11.26
N GLU A 205 -10.16 -20.23 -11.93
CA GLU A 205 -11.47 -19.83 -12.46
C GLU A 205 -12.01 -20.79 -13.51
N GLN A 206 -11.17 -21.17 -14.47
CA GLN A 206 -11.53 -22.14 -15.48
C GLN A 206 -11.97 -23.48 -14.85
N ALA A 207 -11.22 -23.97 -13.85
CA ALA A 207 -11.52 -25.20 -13.14
C ALA A 207 -12.82 -25.09 -12.30
N ARG A 208 -12.99 -23.99 -11.55
CA ARG A 208 -14.18 -23.73 -10.72
C ARG A 208 -15.46 -23.73 -11.55
N LEU A 209 -15.39 -23.12 -12.73
CA LEU A 209 -16.52 -22.97 -13.65
C LEU A 209 -16.68 -24.18 -14.59
N ARG A 210 -15.79 -25.18 -14.46
CA ARG A 210 -15.76 -26.40 -15.28
C ARG A 210 -15.73 -26.11 -16.77
N LEU A 211 -15.00 -25.08 -17.17
CA LEU A 211 -14.88 -24.65 -18.55
C LEU A 211 -13.84 -25.50 -19.28
N ALA A 212 -14.18 -26.00 -20.47
CA ALA A 212 -13.22 -26.72 -21.31
C ALA A 212 -12.05 -25.82 -21.77
N SER A 213 -12.33 -24.54 -22.00
CA SER A 213 -11.34 -23.53 -22.38
C SER A 213 -11.77 -22.14 -21.90
N LEU A 214 -10.82 -21.21 -21.85
CA LEU A 214 -11.04 -19.80 -21.56
C LEU A 214 -10.51 -18.97 -22.74
N PRO A 215 -11.33 -18.69 -23.77
CA PRO A 215 -10.90 -18.00 -24.99
C PRO A 215 -10.21 -16.65 -24.74
N GLU A 216 -10.70 -15.89 -23.76
CA GLU A 216 -10.21 -14.57 -23.38
C GLU A 216 -8.91 -14.59 -22.56
N ARG A 217 -8.37 -15.78 -22.23
CA ARG A 217 -7.22 -15.94 -21.31
C ARG A 217 -6.03 -15.08 -21.71
N ASP A 218 -5.61 -15.18 -22.97
CA ASP A 218 -4.39 -14.51 -23.44
C ASP A 218 -4.57 -12.99 -23.50
N GLU A 219 -5.77 -12.52 -23.83
CA GLU A 219 -6.09 -11.09 -23.86
C GLU A 219 -6.11 -10.49 -22.44
N VAL A 220 -6.69 -11.21 -21.47
CA VAL A 220 -6.70 -10.80 -20.05
C VAL A 220 -5.27 -10.76 -19.51
N LEU A 221 -4.46 -11.79 -19.79
CA LEU A 221 -3.05 -11.83 -19.39
C LEU A 221 -2.23 -10.71 -20.05
N ALA A 222 -2.47 -10.42 -21.34
CA ALA A 222 -1.82 -9.31 -22.02
C ALA A 222 -2.15 -7.96 -21.38
N TYR A 223 -3.40 -7.75 -20.97
CA TYR A 223 -3.82 -6.55 -20.26
C TYR A 223 -3.12 -6.42 -18.90
N TRP A 224 -3.14 -7.46 -18.07
CA TRP A 224 -2.46 -7.43 -16.78
C TRP A 224 -0.94 -7.32 -16.88
N ALA A 225 -0.34 -7.85 -17.95
CA ALA A 225 1.08 -7.64 -18.25
C ALA A 225 1.41 -6.21 -18.71
N GLY A 226 0.40 -5.37 -18.98
CA GLY A 226 0.59 -4.02 -19.52
C GLY A 226 0.94 -3.99 -21.01
N LYS A 227 0.73 -5.09 -21.74
CA LYS A 227 0.96 -5.16 -23.19
C LYS A 227 -0.13 -4.45 -23.99
N VAL A 228 -1.33 -4.37 -23.41
CA VAL A 228 -2.47 -3.62 -23.96
C VAL A 228 -3.05 -2.69 -22.89
N PRO A 229 -3.55 -1.50 -23.27
CA PRO A 229 -3.96 -0.48 -22.30
C PRO A 229 -5.38 -0.68 -21.74
N GLN A 230 -6.21 -1.48 -22.41
CA GLN A 230 -7.61 -1.70 -22.04
C GLN A 230 -7.88 -3.19 -21.81
N PRO A 231 -8.76 -3.54 -20.85
CA PRO A 231 -9.18 -4.92 -20.67
C PRO A 231 -9.98 -5.40 -21.90
N PRO A 232 -9.96 -6.71 -22.22
CA PRO A 232 -10.77 -7.25 -23.31
C PRO A 232 -12.26 -7.05 -23.04
N ALA A 233 -13.02 -6.85 -24.12
CA ALA A 233 -14.48 -6.76 -24.04
C ALA A 233 -15.05 -8.16 -23.80
N LEU A 234 -15.39 -8.45 -22.54
CA LEU A 234 -16.04 -9.70 -22.19
C LEU A 234 -17.47 -9.71 -22.72
N VAL A 235 -17.73 -10.57 -23.70
CA VAL A 235 -19.10 -10.82 -24.16
C VAL A 235 -19.79 -11.62 -23.07
N VAL A 236 -20.64 -10.98 -22.26
CA VAL A 236 -21.29 -11.57 -21.07
C VAL A 236 -22.11 -12.83 -21.38
N SER A 237 -22.49 -13.04 -22.65
CA SER A 237 -23.12 -14.26 -23.16
C SER A 237 -22.15 -15.44 -23.42
N PHE A 238 -20.83 -15.22 -23.40
CA PHE A 238 -19.78 -16.22 -23.64
C PHE A 238 -18.61 -16.19 -22.64
N SER A 239 -18.47 -15.17 -21.79
CA SER A 239 -17.41 -15.14 -20.79
C SER A 239 -17.73 -16.14 -19.68
N GLY A 240 -17.02 -17.26 -19.66
CA GLY A 240 -17.22 -18.29 -18.65
C GLY A 240 -16.92 -17.82 -17.22
N LEU A 241 -16.29 -16.64 -17.05
CA LEU A 241 -15.85 -16.03 -15.79
C LEU A 241 -16.95 -15.38 -14.93
N GLY A 242 -18.19 -15.31 -15.43
CA GLY A 242 -19.36 -14.82 -14.68
C GLY A 242 -19.59 -13.30 -14.72
N ALA A 243 -20.75 -12.86 -14.21
CA ALA A 243 -21.29 -11.51 -14.42
C ALA A 243 -20.45 -10.33 -13.86
N ARG A 244 -19.52 -10.58 -12.94
CA ARG A 244 -18.62 -9.56 -12.36
C ARG A 244 -17.21 -9.59 -12.93
N ALA A 245 -16.93 -10.46 -13.91
CA ALA A 245 -15.61 -10.65 -14.50
C ALA A 245 -14.96 -9.36 -14.97
N THR A 246 -15.72 -8.54 -15.69
CA THR A 246 -15.23 -7.27 -16.24
C THR A 246 -14.71 -6.32 -15.17
N GLN A 247 -15.36 -6.28 -14.00
CA GLN A 247 -14.99 -5.38 -12.92
C GLN A 247 -13.68 -5.83 -12.26
N TRP A 248 -13.60 -7.07 -11.81
CA TRP A 248 -12.42 -7.54 -11.10
C TRP A 248 -11.19 -7.66 -12.01
N ILE A 249 -11.36 -7.98 -13.30
CA ILE A 249 -10.27 -7.98 -14.28
C ILE A 249 -9.70 -6.57 -14.47
N ARG A 250 -10.57 -5.59 -14.66
CA ARG A 250 -10.17 -4.18 -14.80
C ARG A 250 -9.43 -3.71 -13.54
N GLU A 251 -10.01 -3.94 -12.38
CA GLU A 251 -9.46 -3.47 -11.10
C GLU A 251 -8.11 -4.11 -10.79
N LEU A 252 -7.97 -5.43 -11.01
CA LEU A 252 -6.67 -6.11 -10.92
C LEU A 252 -5.66 -5.53 -11.91
N GLY A 253 -6.06 -5.18 -13.14
CA GLY A 253 -5.16 -4.56 -14.11
C GLY A 253 -4.62 -3.21 -13.65
N VAL A 254 -5.45 -2.40 -13.00
CA VAL A 254 -5.01 -1.12 -12.42
C VAL A 254 -4.03 -1.37 -11.27
N ILE A 255 -4.40 -2.21 -10.30
CA ILE A 255 -3.57 -2.48 -9.12
C ILE A 255 -2.21 -3.09 -9.54
N THR A 256 -2.23 -4.10 -10.40
CA THR A 256 -1.01 -4.76 -10.91
C THR A 256 -0.18 -3.84 -11.80
N GLY A 257 -0.82 -2.89 -12.49
CA GLY A 257 -0.16 -1.80 -13.21
C GLY A 257 0.73 -0.96 -12.31
N HIS A 258 0.21 -0.51 -11.16
CA HIS A 258 1.00 0.26 -10.20
C HIS A 258 2.14 -0.54 -9.57
N VAL A 259 1.93 -1.84 -9.28
CA VAL A 259 3.00 -2.72 -8.79
C VAL A 259 4.10 -2.88 -9.85
N ARG A 260 3.72 -3.08 -11.11
CA ARG A 260 4.67 -3.17 -12.24
C ARG A 260 5.45 -1.87 -12.43
N GLU A 261 4.78 -0.72 -12.43
CA GLU A 261 5.44 0.58 -12.57
C GLU A 261 6.43 0.85 -11.43
N ALA A 262 6.08 0.50 -10.19
CA ALA A 262 6.98 0.61 -9.05
C ALA A 262 8.19 -0.32 -9.20
N ALA A 263 7.97 -1.58 -9.60
CA ALA A 263 9.05 -2.53 -9.81
C ALA A 263 10.02 -2.11 -10.94
N LEU A 264 9.49 -1.67 -12.09
CA LEU A 264 10.29 -1.19 -13.22
C LEU A 264 11.05 0.10 -12.87
N GLY A 265 10.40 1.00 -12.13
CA GLY A 265 11.00 2.24 -11.64
C GLY A 265 11.89 2.05 -10.39
N ARG A 266 12.09 0.82 -9.91
CA ARG A 266 12.82 0.50 -8.67
C ARG A 266 12.41 1.39 -7.50
N SER A 267 11.11 1.65 -7.39
CA SER A 267 10.52 2.49 -6.36
C SER A 267 10.00 1.63 -5.22
N ALA A 268 10.05 2.16 -4.00
CA ALA A 268 9.33 1.58 -2.88
C ALA A 268 7.82 1.83 -3.05
N LEU A 269 7.00 1.05 -2.36
CA LEU A 269 5.55 1.21 -2.33
C LEU A 269 5.09 1.54 -0.92
N VAL A 270 4.10 2.40 -0.80
CA VAL A 270 3.38 2.68 0.44
C VAL A 270 1.89 2.42 0.24
N SER A 271 1.24 1.88 1.28
CA SER A 271 -0.22 1.80 1.37
C SER A 271 -0.73 2.73 2.47
N LEU A 272 -1.82 3.47 2.22
CA LEU A 272 -2.62 4.14 3.26
C LEU A 272 -4.03 3.59 3.24
N VAL A 273 -4.63 3.41 4.39
CA VAL A 273 -6.09 3.33 4.51
C VAL A 273 -6.60 4.68 4.98
N THR A 274 -7.63 5.20 4.35
CA THR A 274 -8.20 6.53 4.66
C THR A 274 -9.70 6.46 4.88
N LYS A 275 -10.25 7.48 5.56
CA LYS A 275 -11.69 7.65 5.74
C LYS A 275 -12.33 8.24 4.47
N GLY A 276 -12.40 7.47 3.38
CA GLY A 276 -13.22 7.78 2.19
C GLY A 276 -12.88 9.06 1.40
N SER A 277 -12.70 8.94 0.08
CA SER A 277 -12.65 9.96 -0.99
C SER A 277 -11.81 11.25 -0.83
N GLN A 278 -11.16 11.52 0.30
CA GLN A 278 -10.26 12.67 0.44
C GLN A 278 -8.88 12.46 -0.16
N ALA A 279 -8.50 11.22 -0.52
CA ALA A 279 -7.18 10.90 -1.04
C ALA A 279 -7.06 10.95 -2.58
N ARG A 280 -7.94 11.70 -3.27
CA ARG A 280 -7.80 12.00 -4.70
C ARG A 280 -6.95 13.25 -4.90
N PHE A 281 -5.67 13.17 -4.51
CA PHE A 281 -4.65 14.15 -4.88
C PHE A 281 -3.52 13.45 -5.63
#